data_AF-A0A8J2L2Z2-F1
#
_entry.id   AF-A0A8J2L2Z2-F1
#
_cell.length_a   1.000
_cell.length_b   1.000
_cell.length_c   1.000
_cell.angle_alpha   90.00
_cell.angle_beta   90.00
_cell.angle_gamma   90.00
#
_symmetry.space_group_name_H-M   'P 1'
#
loop_
_entity.id
_entity.type
_entity.pdbx_description
1 polymer ?
#
loop_
_entity_poly.entity_id
_entity_poly.type
_entity_poly.pdbx_seq_one_letter_code
_entity_poly.pdbx_strand_id
1 'polypeptide(L)'
;MAEAGGQVLKEVLLDLKHSLDTEEPQQNEEATFAPKLTPELSQVNWEVLTALEVYNLFRGLAGFFKLCTYYDGKRIDLDEIGLVFPGQADHIDDQECNRRETITENTDFSRFYSLPVTATISSSHKLWSELSIPGQLSVYKNLVVVCCADMQCIFVRRVKLRSKWMTANDFQNGYISKSKGLHMFVFHKDDSSKTDVINT
;
A
#
# COMPACT_ATOMS: atom_id res chain seq x y z
N MET A 1 4.26 -11.77 16.15
CA MET A 1 4.09 -13.23 16.03
C MET A 1 5.27 -14.04 16.57
N ALA A 2 6.53 -13.57 16.45
CA ALA A 2 7.70 -14.32 16.93
C ALA A 2 7.62 -14.73 18.42
N GLU A 3 7.21 -13.81 19.31
CA GLU A 3 7.10 -14.08 20.74
C GLU A 3 5.99 -15.08 21.07
N ALA A 4 4.76 -14.84 20.58
CA ALA A 4 3.64 -15.74 20.76
C ALA A 4 3.94 -17.15 20.19
N GLY A 5 4.58 -17.22 19.02
CA GLY A 5 4.99 -18.49 18.42
C GLY A 5 6.00 -19.26 19.27
N GLY A 6 6.98 -18.57 19.86
CA GLY A 6 7.93 -19.19 20.79
C GLY A 6 7.28 -19.70 22.08
N GLN A 7 6.31 -18.95 22.61
CA GLN A 7 5.57 -19.34 23.81
C GLN A 7 4.69 -20.57 23.54
N VAL A 8 3.91 -20.58 22.45
CA VAL A 8 3.08 -21.72 22.07
C VAL A 8 3.93 -22.95 21.79
N LEU A 9 5.07 -22.80 21.09
CA LEU A 9 5.99 -23.91 20.85
C LEU A 9 6.51 -24.50 22.17
N LYS A 10 6.88 -23.65 23.13
CA LYS A 10 7.31 -24.10 24.46
C LYS A 10 6.20 -24.87 25.18
N GLU A 11 4.96 -24.37 25.14
CA GLU A 11 3.80 -25.02 25.76
C GLU A 11 3.53 -26.40 25.15
N VAL A 12 3.52 -26.50 23.81
CA VAL A 12 3.34 -27.76 23.08
C VAL A 12 4.44 -28.77 23.43
N LEU A 13 5.70 -28.33 23.54
CA LEU A 13 6.80 -29.23 23.89
C LEU A 13 6.75 -29.71 25.35
N LEU A 14 6.25 -28.88 26.27
CA LEU A 14 6.09 -29.24 27.68
C LEU A 14 4.96 -30.25 27.89
N ASP A 15 3.91 -30.20 27.07
CA ASP A 15 2.78 -31.13 27.11
C ASP A 15 2.50 -31.77 25.74
N LEU A 16 3.53 -32.42 25.21
CA LEU A 16 3.48 -33.02 23.88
C LEU A 16 2.46 -34.16 23.80
N LYS A 17 2.32 -34.93 24.88
CA LYS A 17 1.38 -36.05 24.91
C LYS A 17 -0.06 -35.55 24.77
N HIS A 18 -0.45 -34.56 25.56
CA HIS A 18 -1.78 -33.95 25.43
C HIS A 18 -2.00 -33.35 24.03
N SER A 19 -0.99 -32.64 23.50
CA SER A 19 -1.06 -32.00 22.18
C SER A 19 -1.29 -33.00 21.04
N LEU A 20 -0.70 -34.20 21.13
CA LEU A 20 -0.92 -35.29 20.17
C LEU A 20 -2.29 -35.94 20.37
N ASP A 21 -2.75 -36.08 21.61
CA ASP A 21 -4.07 -36.64 21.92
C ASP A 21 -5.22 -35.70 21.49
N THR A 22 -4.96 -34.40 21.32
CA THR A 22 -5.92 -33.37 20.86
C THR A 22 -5.64 -32.89 19.44
N GLU A 23 -4.96 -33.68 18.61
CA GLU A 23 -4.69 -33.28 17.24
C GLU A 23 -5.99 -33.12 16.43
N GLU A 24 -6.08 -32.04 15.66
CA GLU A 24 -7.21 -31.79 14.76
C GLU A 24 -6.72 -31.90 13.30
N PRO A 25 -7.33 -32.77 12.47
CA PRO A 25 -6.97 -32.86 11.07
C PRO A 25 -7.32 -31.55 10.34
N GLN A 26 -6.45 -31.12 9.42
CA GLN A 26 -6.69 -29.94 8.61
C GLN A 26 -7.93 -30.13 7.72
N GLN A 27 -8.80 -29.13 7.67
CA GLN A 27 -9.97 -29.12 6.79
C GLN A 27 -9.55 -28.72 5.38
N ASN A 28 -9.54 -29.67 4.45
CA ASN A 28 -9.05 -29.44 3.08
C ASN A 28 -9.89 -28.41 2.31
N GLU A 29 -11.17 -28.31 2.61
CA GLU A 29 -12.11 -27.37 2.00
C GLU A 29 -11.84 -25.92 2.42
N GLU A 30 -11.24 -25.71 3.60
CA GLU A 30 -10.88 -24.39 4.13
C GLU A 30 -9.42 -24.00 3.80
N ALA A 31 -8.63 -24.94 3.26
CA ALA A 31 -7.23 -24.72 2.96
C ALA A 31 -7.05 -23.73 1.80
N THR A 32 -6.43 -22.59 2.08
CA THR A 32 -6.07 -21.59 1.06
C THR A 32 -4.56 -21.53 0.84
N PHE A 33 -4.14 -21.50 -0.43
CA PHE A 33 -2.73 -21.36 -0.77
C PHE A 33 -2.23 -19.92 -0.52
N ALA A 34 -1.12 -19.78 0.21
CA ALA A 34 -0.43 -18.51 0.38
C ALA A 34 0.66 -18.38 -0.72
N PRO A 35 0.45 -17.57 -1.77
CA PRO A 35 1.42 -17.45 -2.86
C PRO A 35 2.71 -16.79 -2.40
N LYS A 36 3.81 -17.10 -3.10
CA LYS A 36 5.09 -16.43 -2.89
C LYS A 36 4.97 -14.95 -3.24
N LEU A 37 5.62 -14.11 -2.45
CA LEU A 37 5.72 -12.69 -2.77
C LEU A 37 6.65 -12.50 -3.98
N THR A 38 6.15 -11.81 -5.00
CA THR A 38 6.94 -11.43 -6.17
C THR A 38 6.89 -9.90 -6.38
N PRO A 39 7.88 -9.29 -7.04
CA PRO A 39 7.89 -7.86 -7.31
C PRO A 39 6.67 -7.37 -8.08
N GLU A 40 6.06 -8.21 -8.92
CA GLU A 40 4.88 -7.89 -9.71
C GLU A 40 3.66 -7.60 -8.83
N LEU A 41 3.57 -8.22 -7.65
CA LEU A 41 2.51 -7.93 -6.67
C LEU A 41 2.59 -6.50 -6.12
N SER A 42 3.75 -5.83 -6.24
CA SER A 42 3.91 -4.47 -5.74
C SER A 42 3.24 -3.43 -6.63
N GLN A 43 2.84 -3.80 -7.85
CA GLN A 43 2.25 -2.85 -8.78
C GLN A 43 0.75 -2.69 -8.55
N VAL A 44 0.32 -1.45 -8.30
CA VAL A 44 -1.07 -1.15 -7.97
C VAL A 44 -1.93 -1.13 -9.24
N ASN A 45 -2.94 -1.99 -9.29
CA ASN A 45 -3.99 -1.93 -10.30
C ASN A 45 -5.16 -1.09 -9.81
N TRP A 46 -5.15 0.20 -10.15
CA TRP A 46 -6.14 1.18 -9.69
C TRP A 46 -7.56 0.92 -10.19
N GLU A 47 -7.73 0.21 -11.31
CA GLU A 47 -9.04 -0.11 -11.87
C GLU A 47 -9.74 -1.27 -11.16
N VAL A 48 -8.96 -2.10 -10.44
CA VAL A 48 -9.45 -3.32 -9.79
C VAL A 48 -9.44 -3.20 -8.27
N LEU A 49 -8.39 -2.62 -7.69
CA LEU A 49 -8.21 -2.59 -6.25
C LEU A 49 -8.98 -1.43 -5.59
N THR A 50 -9.72 -1.76 -4.54
CA THR A 50 -10.35 -0.80 -3.63
C THR A 50 -9.32 -0.04 -2.80
N ALA A 51 -9.69 1.11 -2.23
CA ALA A 51 -8.80 1.89 -1.37
C ALA A 51 -8.25 1.06 -0.19
N LEU A 52 -9.11 0.23 0.42
CA LEU A 52 -8.73 -0.64 1.52
C LEU A 52 -7.77 -1.75 1.07
N GLU A 53 -7.99 -2.35 -0.10
CA GLU A 53 -7.09 -3.37 -0.65
C GLU A 53 -5.73 -2.80 -1.01
N VAL A 54 -5.66 -1.59 -1.59
CA VAL A 54 -4.38 -0.91 -1.85
C VAL A 54 -3.64 -0.65 -0.54
N TYR A 55 -4.33 -0.18 0.49
CA TYR A 55 -3.75 0.02 1.81
C TYR A 55 -3.27 -1.31 2.45
N ASN A 56 -4.06 -2.37 2.34
CA ASN A 56 -3.70 -3.70 2.83
C ASN A 56 -2.51 -4.30 2.07
N LEU A 57 -2.42 -4.08 0.75
CA LEU A 57 -1.28 -4.48 -0.06
C LEU A 57 -0.01 -3.73 0.37
N PHE A 58 -0.12 -2.42 0.65
CA PHE A 58 1.00 -1.62 1.15
C PHE A 58 1.59 -2.16 2.45
N ARG A 59 0.75 -2.41 3.45
CA ARG A 59 1.19 -2.98 4.73
C ARG A 59 1.57 -4.45 4.65
N GLY A 60 0.96 -5.21 3.73
CA GLY A 60 1.26 -6.62 3.50
C GLY A 60 2.61 -6.85 2.84
N LEU A 61 3.04 -5.94 1.96
CA LEU A 61 4.35 -6.00 1.28
C LEU A 61 5.46 -5.26 2.02
N ALA A 62 5.13 -4.63 3.14
CA ALA A 62 6.07 -3.93 4.00
C ALA A 62 7.31 -4.79 4.33
N GLY A 63 8.50 -4.20 4.23
CA GLY A 63 9.77 -4.91 4.45
C GLY A 63 10.31 -5.63 3.22
N PHE A 64 9.46 -6.02 2.26
CA PHE A 64 9.87 -6.77 1.06
C PHE A 64 9.89 -5.92 -0.20
N PHE A 65 8.75 -5.36 -0.59
CA PHE A 65 8.60 -4.56 -1.81
C PHE A 65 7.87 -3.26 -1.50
N LYS A 66 8.26 -2.18 -2.18
CA LYS A 66 7.52 -0.91 -2.14
C LYS A 66 6.42 -0.96 -3.18
N LEU A 67 5.23 -0.45 -2.85
CA LEU A 67 4.20 -0.30 -3.86
C LEU A 67 4.70 0.60 -4.98
N CYS A 68 4.35 0.26 -6.21
CA CYS A 68 4.71 1.05 -7.36
C CYS A 68 3.53 1.25 -8.30
N THR A 69 3.64 2.31 -9.09
CA THR A 69 2.67 2.71 -10.11
C THR A 69 3.42 3.42 -11.24
N TYR A 70 2.73 3.76 -12.32
CA TYR A 70 3.29 4.57 -13.40
C TYR A 70 2.60 5.92 -13.48
N TYR A 71 3.38 6.96 -13.76
CA TYR A 71 2.90 8.31 -14.03
C TYR A 71 3.70 8.88 -15.19
N ASP A 72 3.01 9.35 -16.23
CA ASP A 72 3.65 9.91 -17.44
C ASP A 72 4.73 8.96 -18.00
N GLY A 73 4.40 7.66 -18.07
CA GLY A 73 5.29 6.58 -18.55
C GLY A 73 6.46 6.23 -17.63
N LYS A 74 6.57 6.85 -16.44
CA LYS A 74 7.67 6.61 -15.50
C LYS A 74 7.18 5.85 -14.27
N ARG A 75 7.95 4.84 -13.86
CA ARG A 75 7.70 4.11 -12.61
C ARG A 75 7.92 5.03 -11.40
N ILE A 76 6.95 5.03 -10.50
CA ILE A 76 6.95 5.71 -9.21
C ILE A 76 6.79 4.67 -8.11
N ASP A 77 7.62 4.75 -7.07
CA ASP A 77 7.38 4.00 -5.83
C ASP A 77 6.63 4.88 -4.83
N LEU A 78 5.78 4.26 -4.01
CA LEU A 78 4.90 4.91 -3.05
C LEU A 78 5.29 4.49 -1.63
N ASP A 79 5.24 5.42 -0.69
CA ASP A 79 5.42 5.16 0.75
C ASP A 79 4.58 6.11 1.59
N GLU A 80 4.40 5.78 2.86
CA GLU A 80 3.55 6.52 3.80
C GLU A 80 2.11 6.70 3.25
N ILE A 81 1.46 5.57 2.99
CA ILE A 81 0.09 5.48 2.46
C ILE A 81 -0.92 5.41 3.60
N GLY A 82 -2.06 6.06 3.44
CA GLY A 82 -3.20 5.96 4.36
C GLY A 82 -4.54 6.15 3.65
N LEU A 83 -5.62 5.97 4.41
CA LEU A 83 -7.00 6.05 3.90
C LEU A 83 -7.53 7.48 3.98
N VAL A 84 -8.34 7.89 3.00
CA VAL A 84 -9.01 9.19 3.02
C VAL A 84 -10.50 9.00 3.24
N PHE A 85 -11.05 9.73 4.21
CA PHE A 85 -12.48 9.76 4.48
C PHE A 85 -13.05 11.18 4.28
N PRO A 86 -14.26 11.30 3.72
CA PRO A 86 -14.97 12.57 3.70
C PRO A 86 -15.45 12.90 5.12
N GLY A 87 -15.26 14.15 5.56
CA GLY A 87 -15.76 14.61 6.86
C GLY A 87 -16.16 16.08 6.89
N GLN A 88 -16.46 16.59 8.09
CA GLN A 88 -16.93 17.97 8.29
C GLN A 88 -15.78 18.98 8.34
N ALA A 89 -14.62 18.58 8.87
CA ALA A 89 -13.43 19.39 8.97
C ALA A 89 -12.21 18.59 8.53
N ASP A 90 -11.17 19.29 8.08
CA ASP A 90 -9.92 18.63 7.72
C ASP A 90 -9.19 18.21 8.98
N HIS A 91 -8.94 16.91 9.11
CA HIS A 91 -8.10 16.36 10.17
C HIS A 91 -7.22 15.27 9.59
N ILE A 92 -5.91 15.42 9.72
CA ILE A 92 -4.97 14.37 9.36
C ILE A 92 -4.57 13.71 10.67
N ASP A 93 -4.90 12.43 10.85
CA ASP A 93 -4.48 11.68 12.02
C ASP A 93 -2.99 11.41 11.91
N ASP A 94 -2.20 12.33 12.46
CA ASP A 94 -0.74 12.36 12.40
C ASP A 94 -0.10 11.78 13.67
N GLN A 95 -0.83 10.96 14.45
CA GLN A 95 -0.33 10.48 15.74
C GLN A 95 0.94 9.61 15.63
N GLU A 96 1.32 9.11 14.44
CA GLU A 96 2.58 8.40 14.23
C GLU A 96 3.80 9.28 13.89
N CYS A 97 3.63 10.58 13.57
CA CYS A 97 4.70 11.40 13.00
C CYS A 97 5.76 11.92 13.97
N ASN A 98 5.57 11.76 15.29
CA ASN A 98 6.55 12.21 16.27
C ASN A 98 7.74 11.25 16.46
N ARG A 99 7.80 10.13 15.74
CA ARG A 99 8.94 9.20 15.75
C ARG A 99 9.83 9.38 14.51
N ARG A 100 10.19 10.63 14.20
CA ARG A 100 10.96 11.04 13.01
C ARG A 100 12.43 11.29 13.30
N GLU A 101 13.15 10.31 13.83
CA GLU A 101 14.61 10.27 13.69
C GLU A 101 15.02 8.82 13.42
N THR A 102 15.64 8.57 12.25
CA THR A 102 16.23 7.28 11.82
C THR A 102 15.30 6.24 11.16
N ILE A 103 14.61 6.57 10.06
CA ILE A 103 14.08 5.56 9.13
C ILE A 103 14.84 5.63 7.81
N THR A 104 16.05 5.07 7.83
CA THR A 104 16.85 4.76 6.63
C THR A 104 16.66 3.32 6.18
N GLU A 105 16.03 2.47 6.99
CA GLU A 105 15.86 1.04 6.73
C GLU A 105 14.42 0.58 6.97
N ASN A 106 14.03 -0.44 6.21
CA ASN A 106 12.66 -0.97 6.08
C ASN A 106 12.22 -1.81 7.30
N THR A 107 12.78 -1.56 8.49
CA THR A 107 12.79 -2.48 9.63
C THR A 107 11.88 -2.07 10.80
N ASP A 108 11.37 -0.83 10.85
CA ASP A 108 10.34 -0.48 11.84
C ASP A 108 8.98 -1.00 11.36
N PHE A 109 8.64 -2.20 11.81
CA PHE A 109 7.36 -2.84 11.51
C PHE A 109 6.21 -2.36 12.40
N SER A 110 6.49 -1.59 13.46
CA SER A 110 5.46 -1.19 14.45
C SER A 110 4.35 -0.36 13.82
N ARG A 111 4.68 0.47 12.82
CA ARG A 111 3.75 1.30 12.04
C ARG A 111 2.73 0.54 11.17
N PHE A 112 2.92 -0.77 10.96
CA PHE A 112 2.02 -1.57 10.11
C PHE A 112 0.95 -2.34 10.90
N TYR A 113 1.12 -2.40 12.23
CA TYR A 113 0.19 -3.07 13.15
C TYR A 113 -0.69 -2.10 13.94
N SER A 114 -0.47 -0.79 13.78
CA SER A 114 -1.32 0.27 14.31
C SER A 114 -2.60 0.45 13.49
N LEU A 115 -3.55 1.23 14.01
CA LEU A 115 -4.72 1.66 13.26
C LEU A 115 -4.30 2.34 11.95
N PRO A 116 -5.06 2.17 10.85
CA PRO A 116 -4.70 2.78 9.59
C PRO A 116 -4.54 4.29 9.76
N VAL A 117 -3.47 4.85 9.21
CA VAL A 117 -3.33 6.30 9.15
C VAL A 117 -4.46 6.84 8.29
N THR A 118 -5.26 7.75 8.83
CA THR A 118 -6.42 8.30 8.14
C THR A 118 -6.28 9.80 7.94
N ALA A 119 -6.77 10.28 6.81
CA ALA A 119 -6.96 11.70 6.56
C ALA A 119 -8.45 11.95 6.33
N THR A 120 -9.02 12.84 7.12
CA THR A 120 -10.36 13.37 6.89
C THR A 120 -10.21 14.64 6.07
N ILE A 121 -10.81 14.68 4.89
CA ILE A 121 -10.87 15.88 4.04
C ILE A 121 -12.31 16.37 4.03
N SER A 122 -12.50 17.68 4.13
CA SER A 122 -13.82 18.29 4.07
C SER A 122 -14.61 17.79 2.86
N SER A 123 -15.85 17.33 3.09
CA SER A 123 -16.70 16.76 2.04
C SER A 123 -17.10 17.79 0.98
N SER A 124 -17.07 19.08 1.33
CA SER A 124 -17.28 20.20 0.40
C SER A 124 -16.02 20.58 -0.40
N HIS A 125 -14.90 19.89 -0.21
CA HIS A 125 -13.66 20.20 -0.90
C HIS A 125 -13.76 19.89 -2.40
N LYS A 126 -13.23 20.80 -3.22
CA LYS A 126 -13.28 20.71 -4.69
C LYS A 126 -12.69 19.41 -5.25
N LEU A 127 -11.75 18.77 -4.54
CA LEU A 127 -11.15 17.54 -5.05
C LEU A 127 -12.17 16.40 -5.25
N TRP A 128 -13.23 16.35 -4.44
CA TRP A 128 -14.24 15.28 -4.54
C TRP A 128 -15.08 15.38 -5.81
N SER A 129 -15.23 16.59 -6.38
CA SER A 129 -15.88 16.77 -7.68
C SER A 129 -14.93 16.61 -8.87
N GLU A 130 -13.62 16.59 -8.62
CA GLU A 130 -12.60 16.44 -9.67
C GLU A 130 -12.13 14.99 -9.82
N LEU A 131 -12.05 14.23 -8.73
CA LEU A 131 -11.65 12.82 -8.73
C LEU A 131 -12.84 11.93 -9.06
N SER A 132 -12.95 11.49 -10.32
CA SER A 132 -14.06 10.64 -10.77
C SER A 132 -13.60 9.38 -11.50
N ILE A 133 -12.29 9.20 -11.70
CA ILE A 133 -11.73 8.09 -12.46
C ILE A 133 -10.73 7.34 -11.56
N PRO A 134 -10.78 5.99 -11.51
CA PRO A 134 -9.77 5.23 -10.80
C PRO A 134 -8.36 5.55 -11.29
N GLY A 135 -7.42 5.69 -10.36
CA GLY A 135 -6.04 6.11 -10.63
C GLY A 135 -5.87 7.62 -10.80
N GLN A 136 -6.94 8.41 -10.91
CA GLN A 136 -6.84 9.86 -10.95
C GLN A 136 -6.30 10.41 -9.62
N LEU A 137 -5.45 11.43 -9.71
CA LEU A 137 -4.82 12.03 -8.54
C LEU A 137 -4.92 13.55 -8.49
N SER A 138 -4.91 14.07 -7.26
CA SER A 138 -4.84 15.50 -6.96
C SER A 138 -4.00 15.72 -5.69
N VAL A 139 -3.40 16.90 -5.54
CA VAL A 139 -2.54 17.20 -4.39
C VAL A 139 -3.27 18.11 -3.41
N TYR A 140 -3.26 17.72 -2.13
CA TYR A 140 -3.94 18.43 -1.05
C TYR A 140 -3.09 18.47 0.22
N LYS A 141 -2.79 19.67 0.75
CA LYS A 141 -2.03 19.89 2.00
C LYS A 141 -0.81 18.96 2.15
N ASN A 142 -0.01 18.84 1.09
CA ASN A 142 1.17 17.97 1.01
C ASN A 142 0.89 16.46 1.00
N LEU A 143 -0.28 16.05 0.53
CA LEU A 143 -0.67 14.67 0.27
C LEU A 143 -0.99 14.50 -1.22
N VAL A 144 -0.51 13.41 -1.84
CA VAL A 144 -1.03 12.97 -3.13
C VAL A 144 -2.26 12.12 -2.86
N VAL A 145 -3.45 12.63 -3.17
CA VAL A 145 -4.70 11.89 -3.03
C VAL A 145 -5.01 11.20 -4.36
N VAL A 146 -5.29 9.90 -4.30
CA VAL A 146 -5.54 9.06 -5.48
C VAL A 146 -6.87 8.33 -5.30
N CYS A 147 -7.70 8.34 -6.34
CA CYS A 147 -8.97 7.63 -6.38
C CYS A 147 -8.74 6.14 -6.74
N CYS A 148 -9.43 5.24 -6.04
CA CYS A 148 -9.37 3.78 -6.25
C CYS A 148 -10.62 3.27 -6.96
N ALA A 149 -10.70 1.97 -7.21
CA ALA A 149 -11.77 1.34 -7.99
C ALA A 149 -13.18 1.57 -7.38
N ASP A 150 -13.27 1.64 -6.06
CA ASP A 150 -14.49 1.84 -5.28
C ASP A 150 -14.88 3.32 -5.10
N MET A 151 -14.23 4.24 -5.83
CA MET A 151 -14.37 5.70 -5.68
C MET A 151 -13.97 6.24 -4.30
N GLN A 152 -13.43 5.39 -3.43
CA GLN A 152 -12.74 5.83 -2.23
C GLN A 152 -11.32 6.23 -2.59
N CYS A 153 -10.72 7.07 -1.74
CA CYS A 153 -9.40 7.61 -1.99
C CYS A 153 -8.40 7.15 -0.94
N ILE A 154 -7.16 6.98 -1.38
CA ILE A 154 -6.01 6.88 -0.49
C ILE A 154 -5.17 8.16 -0.60
N PHE A 155 -4.36 8.42 0.40
CA PHE A 155 -3.33 9.44 0.33
C PHE A 155 -1.94 8.81 0.36
N VAL A 156 -0.99 9.47 -0.29
CA VAL A 156 0.43 9.12 -0.30
C VAL A 156 1.23 10.36 0.08
N ARG A 157 2.06 10.26 1.12
CA ARG A 157 2.93 11.39 1.54
C ARG A 157 4.24 11.45 0.79
N ARG A 158 4.78 10.28 0.44
CA ARG A 158 6.09 10.14 -0.19
C ARG A 158 6.00 9.37 -1.49
N VAL A 159 6.50 10.00 -2.54
CA VAL A 159 6.65 9.39 -3.84
C VAL A 159 8.12 9.39 -4.22
N LYS A 160 8.59 8.29 -4.81
CA LYS A 160 9.93 8.19 -5.37
C LYS A 160 9.82 8.13 -6.87
N LEU A 161 10.37 9.13 -7.54
CA LEU A 161 10.55 9.09 -8.98
C LEU A 161 12.05 8.99 -9.28
N ARG A 162 12.44 8.01 -10.10
CA ARG A 162 13.85 7.65 -10.34
C ARG A 162 14.54 7.24 -9.04
N SER A 163 15.50 8.04 -8.57
CA SER A 163 16.36 7.67 -7.42
C SER A 163 16.05 8.46 -6.14
N LYS A 164 15.17 9.46 -6.18
CA LYS A 164 14.97 10.39 -5.06
C LYS A 164 13.52 10.39 -4.54
N TRP A 165 13.39 10.23 -3.23
CA TRP A 165 12.14 10.46 -2.51
C TRP A 165 11.81 11.95 -2.46
N MET A 166 10.54 12.28 -2.70
CA MET A 166 10.05 13.64 -2.66
C MET A 166 8.67 13.70 -2.00
N THR A 167 8.34 14.89 -1.49
CA THR A 167 7.04 15.18 -0.89
C THR A 167 5.98 15.39 -1.97
N ALA A 168 4.69 15.36 -1.59
CA ALA A 168 3.61 15.64 -2.53
C ALA A 168 3.71 17.05 -3.14
N ASN A 169 4.11 18.05 -2.36
CA ASN A 169 4.30 19.42 -2.87
C ASN A 169 5.46 19.49 -3.87
N ASP A 170 6.58 18.81 -3.59
CA ASP A 170 7.70 18.73 -4.53
C ASP A 170 7.29 18.01 -5.81
N PHE A 171 6.50 16.95 -5.69
CA PHE A 171 5.93 16.24 -6.83
C PHE A 171 5.00 17.14 -7.65
N GLN A 172 4.15 17.92 -6.97
CA GLN A 172 3.24 18.86 -7.62
C GLN A 172 4.01 19.92 -8.42
N ASN A 173 4.98 20.57 -7.77
CA ASN A 173 5.80 21.62 -8.39
C ASN A 173 6.68 21.08 -9.51
N GLY A 174 7.14 19.83 -9.37
CA GLY A 174 8.06 19.20 -10.30
C GLY A 174 7.39 18.63 -11.55
N TYR A 175 6.18 18.07 -11.43
CA TYR A 175 5.58 17.18 -12.44
C TYR A 175 4.11 17.47 -12.76
N ILE A 176 3.28 17.77 -11.75
CA ILE A 176 1.85 18.02 -11.97
C ILE A 176 1.66 19.40 -12.61
N SER A 177 2.26 20.45 -12.04
CA SER A 177 2.13 21.83 -12.52
C SER A 177 2.63 22.05 -13.95
N LYS A 178 3.52 21.18 -14.44
CA LYS A 178 4.14 21.28 -15.76
C LYS A 178 3.35 20.57 -16.86
N SER A 179 2.51 19.60 -16.48
CA SER A 179 1.69 18.87 -17.44
C SER A 179 0.28 19.46 -17.44
N LYS A 180 -0.29 19.65 -18.64
CA LYS A 180 -1.66 20.11 -18.80
C LYS A 180 -2.55 18.89 -19.00
N GLY A 181 -3.56 18.72 -18.15
CA GLY A 181 -4.57 17.69 -18.33
C GLY A 181 -4.88 16.94 -17.04
N LEU A 182 -5.52 15.79 -17.20
CA LEU A 182 -5.84 14.89 -16.10
C LEU A 182 -4.57 14.17 -15.64
N HIS A 183 -4.32 14.17 -14.34
CA HIS A 183 -3.18 13.47 -13.76
C HIS A 183 -3.64 12.11 -13.25
N MET A 184 -3.01 11.05 -13.75
CA MET A 184 -3.39 9.68 -13.42
C MET A 184 -2.17 8.81 -13.14
N PHE A 185 -2.33 7.96 -12.14
CA PHE A 185 -1.54 6.78 -11.92
C PHE A 185 -2.14 5.62 -12.71
N VAL A 186 -1.28 4.89 -13.41
CA VAL A 186 -1.68 3.84 -14.33
C VAL A 186 -1.00 2.52 -14.01
N PHE A 187 -1.71 1.44 -14.29
CA PHE A 187 -1.20 0.09 -14.24
C PHE A 187 -0.63 -0.29 -15.62
N HIS A 188 0.60 -0.75 -15.65
CA HIS A 188 1.23 -1.34 -16.83
C HIS A 188 1.39 -2.83 -16.59
N LYS A 189 0.76 -3.65 -17.41
CA LYS A 189 1.01 -5.09 -17.37
C LYS A 189 2.39 -5.32 -18.01
N ASP A 190 3.38 -5.73 -17.22
CA ASP A 190 4.65 -6.17 -17.80
C ASP A 190 4.37 -7.41 -18.66
N ASP A 191 4.66 -7.30 -19.95
CA ASP A 191 4.52 -8.38 -20.94
C ASP A 191 5.74 -9.30 -20.84
N SER A 192 5.93 -9.91 -19.66
CA SER A 192 7.04 -10.81 -19.36
C SER A 192 6.70 -12.28 -19.68
N SER A 193 5.95 -12.53 -20.76
CA SER A 193 6.07 -13.79 -21.49
C SER A 193 7.25 -13.67 -22.46
N LYS A 194 8.48 -13.80 -21.96
CA LYS A 194 9.58 -14.24 -22.82
C LYS A 194 9.30 -15.69 -23.17
N THR A 195 8.91 -15.92 -24.41
CA THR A 195 8.82 -17.23 -25.04
C THR A 195 10.15 -17.95 -24.88
N ASP A 196 10.21 -18.94 -24.00
CA ASP A 196 11.24 -19.98 -24.07
C ASP A 196 10.93 -20.84 -25.30
N VAL A 197 11.37 -20.37 -26.47
CA VAL A 197 11.47 -21.20 -27.67
C VAL A 197 12.64 -22.15 -27.42
N ILE A 198 12.34 -23.33 -26.87
CA ILE A 198 13.26 -24.46 -26.88
C ILE A 198 13.34 -24.93 -28.33
N ASN A 199 14.39 -24.50 -29.04
CA ASN A 199 14.76 -25.10 -30.32
C ASN A 199 15.16 -26.56 -30.06
N THR A 200 14.41 -27.46 -30.69
CA THR A 200 14.69 -28.89 -30.81
C THR A 200 15.79 -29.12 -31.83
#